data_AF-A0A5N1KXZ1-F1
#
_entry.id   AF-A0A5N1KXZ1-F1
#
_cell.length_a   1.000
_cell.length_b   1.000
_cell.length_c   1.000
_cell.angle_alpha   90.00
_cell.angle_beta   90.00
_cell.angle_gamma   90.00
#
_symmetry.space_group_name_H-M   'P 1'
#
loop_
_entity.id
_entity.type
_entity.pdbx_description
1 polymer ?
#
loop_
_entity_poly.entity_id
_entity_poly.type
_entity_poly.pdbx_seq_one_letter_code
_entity_poly.pdbx_strand_id
1 'polypeptide(L)'
;MKFDKILQRKSFANGEFNFEDVAQTQVGHEDGEYGYFIIESKRRKRTQTGTSIPWNNSAVIYFEDPSPFEDIYEILNRRIGSEFDLEASTGFIPADGEYEGKDTENTDISEVRVDVEESGISFYCFDDSRDLIGAASIPIATAFEEGEYTDEENLQVFHAMVEEISESFNDARESREETMDKVHDTALEKVERICSRFHSAAKQLRDTHGNSDSFEIENEYSVQSLLHSYLKLEFDDVRAEEYNPSYAGKQPRIDFLIEAHDILIEVKHARANHGKDEIREELAIDKDHYRKEDYDQLVCFIYDPDEMITNPDGFIKDLEFDEPSITVLISP
;
A
#
# COMPACT_ATOMS: atom_id res chain seq x y z
N MET A 1 5.91 -1.58 14.55
CA MET A 1 6.41 -1.14 15.90
C MET A 1 5.28 -0.47 16.68
N LYS A 2 5.34 -0.39 18.03
CA LYS A 2 4.26 0.19 18.86
C LYS A 2 4.82 0.91 20.09
N PHE A 3 4.34 2.12 20.36
CA PHE A 3 4.49 2.85 21.63
C PHE A 3 3.13 3.04 22.29
N ASP A 4 3.08 2.90 23.61
CA ASP A 4 1.89 3.13 24.43
C ASP A 4 2.29 3.92 25.67
N LYS A 5 1.62 5.05 25.91
CA LYS A 5 1.86 5.96 27.02
C LYS A 5 0.56 6.52 27.57
N ILE A 6 0.50 6.67 28.88
CA ILE A 6 -0.56 7.43 29.55
C ILE A 6 -0.01 8.82 29.86
N LEU A 7 -0.58 9.84 29.22
CA LEU A 7 -0.24 11.26 29.32
C LEU A 7 -1.29 11.94 30.21
N GLN A 8 -0.87 12.44 31.37
CA GLN A 8 -1.79 12.95 32.39
C GLN A 8 -1.51 14.41 32.71
N ARG A 9 -2.56 15.17 32.99
CA ARG A 9 -2.47 16.52 33.55
C ARG A 9 -3.17 16.59 34.90
N LYS A 10 -2.44 17.03 35.93
CA LYS A 10 -2.95 17.29 37.27
C LYS A 10 -3.16 18.80 37.47
N SER A 11 -4.36 19.23 37.83
CA SER A 11 -4.59 20.63 38.21
C SER A 11 -4.31 20.88 39.70
N PHE A 12 -3.66 22.01 40.02
CA PHE A 12 -3.69 22.60 41.36
C PHE A 12 -4.50 23.91 41.33
N ALA A 13 -5.36 24.08 42.33
CA ALA A 13 -6.47 25.02 42.28
C ALA A 13 -6.02 26.50 42.31
N ASN A 14 -6.52 27.29 41.35
CA ASN A 14 -6.78 28.71 41.55
C ASN A 14 -8.05 29.12 40.77
N GLY A 15 -9.24 28.85 41.34
CA GLY A 15 -10.53 29.19 40.72
C GLY A 15 -11.71 28.24 41.03
N GLU A 16 -12.88 28.51 40.40
CA GLU A 16 -14.18 27.85 40.67
C GLU A 16 -14.30 26.38 40.20
N PHE A 17 -13.35 25.84 39.44
CA PHE A 17 -13.38 24.47 38.91
C PHE A 17 -11.97 23.85 38.88
N ASN A 18 -11.88 22.54 39.14
CA ASN A 18 -10.66 21.74 38.93
C ASN A 18 -10.85 20.80 37.73
N PHE A 19 -9.80 20.62 36.93
CA PHE A 19 -9.79 19.74 35.76
C PHE A 19 -8.73 18.66 35.93
N GLU A 20 -9.10 17.41 35.69
CA GLU A 20 -8.16 16.30 35.57
C GLU A 20 -8.35 15.71 34.17
N ASP A 21 -7.30 15.81 33.36
CA ASP A 21 -7.32 15.36 31.97
C ASP A 21 -6.26 14.26 31.79
N VAL A 22 -6.65 13.15 31.19
CA VAL A 22 -5.77 12.00 30.93
C VAL A 22 -6.01 11.54 29.50
N ALA A 23 -4.94 11.26 28.77
CA ALA A 23 -4.99 10.56 27.50
C ALA A 23 -4.16 9.29 27.60
N GLN A 24 -4.72 8.14 27.24
CA GLN A 24 -3.92 6.96 26.90
C GLN A 24 -3.73 6.98 25.39
N THR A 25 -2.47 7.00 24.96
CA THR A 25 -2.09 7.19 23.57
C THR A 25 -1.20 6.05 23.14
N GLN A 26 -1.59 5.42 22.06
CA GLN A 26 -0.80 4.44 21.35
C GLN A 26 -0.52 4.94 19.94
N VAL A 27 0.72 4.79 19.50
CA VAL A 27 1.17 5.14 18.14
C VAL A 27 1.96 3.95 17.60
N GLY A 28 1.73 3.56 16.36
CA GLY A 28 2.43 2.42 15.77
C GLY A 28 2.22 2.26 14.28
N HIS A 29 2.80 1.20 13.75
CA HIS A 29 2.56 0.73 12.39
C HIS A 29 2.66 -0.81 12.35
N GLU A 30 1.99 -1.43 11.39
CA GLU A 30 2.07 -2.87 11.10
C GLU A 30 2.88 -3.09 9.84
N ASP A 31 4.09 -3.62 9.97
CA ASP A 31 5.03 -3.97 8.89
C ASP A 31 5.20 -2.93 7.75
N GLY A 32 4.94 -1.66 8.06
CA GLY A 32 5.02 -0.57 7.09
C GLY A 32 3.86 -0.57 6.08
N GLU A 33 2.77 -1.27 6.38
CA GLU A 33 1.54 -1.29 5.59
C GLU A 33 0.61 -0.14 5.96
N TYR A 34 0.36 0.03 7.25
CA TYR A 34 -0.40 1.16 7.77
C TYR A 34 0.14 1.60 9.13
N GLY A 35 0.15 2.91 9.34
CA GLY A 35 0.40 3.54 10.62
C GLY A 35 -0.91 3.84 11.34
N TYR A 36 -0.87 3.97 12.66
CA TYR A 36 -2.07 4.24 13.44
C TYR A 36 -1.83 5.07 14.70
N PHE A 37 -2.89 5.76 15.12
CA PHE A 37 -3.04 6.39 16.42
C PHE A 37 -4.27 5.83 17.11
N ILE A 38 -4.13 5.46 18.39
CA ILE A 38 -5.26 5.14 19.26
C ILE A 38 -5.17 6.09 20.45
N ILE A 39 -6.20 6.92 20.62
CA ILE A 39 -6.23 7.97 21.64
C ILE A 39 -7.49 7.80 22.45
N GLU A 40 -7.35 7.47 23.73
CA GLU A 40 -8.44 7.47 24.71
C GLU A 40 -8.29 8.65 25.67
N SER A 41 -9.12 9.67 25.49
CA SER A 41 -9.13 10.88 26.31
C SER A 41 -10.21 10.81 27.39
N LYS A 42 -9.84 11.08 28.64
CA LYS A 42 -10.74 11.18 29.80
C LYS A 42 -10.53 12.53 30.46
N ARG A 43 -11.56 13.37 30.43
CA ARG A 43 -11.61 14.67 31.10
C ARG A 43 -12.61 14.64 32.23
N ARG A 44 -12.20 15.12 33.40
CA ARG A 44 -13.03 15.21 34.59
C ARG A 44 -13.09 16.65 35.07
N LYS A 45 -14.27 17.27 34.95
CA LYS A 45 -14.53 18.60 35.50
C LYS A 45 -15.15 18.49 36.88
N ARG A 46 -14.52 19.10 37.89
CA ARG A 46 -15.04 19.15 39.28
C ARG A 46 -15.53 20.54 39.62
N THR A 47 -16.79 20.65 40.03
CA THR A 47 -17.42 21.90 40.47
C THR A 47 -17.04 22.26 41.91
N GLN A 48 -17.21 23.52 42.33
CA GLN A 48 -17.07 23.92 43.75
C GLN A 48 -17.91 23.07 44.71
N THR A 49 -19.07 22.58 44.26
CA THR A 49 -19.98 21.73 45.04
C THR A 49 -19.52 20.27 45.14
N GLY A 50 -18.40 19.91 44.50
CA GLY A 50 -17.81 18.58 44.53
C GLY A 50 -18.34 17.63 43.46
N THR A 51 -19.32 18.04 42.64
CA THR A 51 -19.86 17.25 41.53
C THR A 51 -18.80 17.07 40.45
N SER A 52 -18.68 15.84 39.94
CA SER A 52 -17.75 15.46 38.87
C SER A 52 -18.53 15.15 37.60
N ILE A 53 -18.19 15.82 36.50
CA ILE A 53 -18.76 15.54 35.18
C ILE A 53 -17.66 14.90 34.32
N PRO A 54 -17.75 13.60 34.00
CA PRO A 54 -16.81 12.94 33.10
C PRO A 54 -17.14 13.27 31.65
N TRP A 55 -16.09 13.29 30.83
CA TRP A 55 -16.11 13.38 29.38
C TRP A 55 -15.08 12.41 28.84
N ASN A 56 -15.52 11.37 28.15
CA ASN A 56 -14.64 10.35 27.60
C ASN A 56 -14.81 10.35 26.09
N ASN A 57 -13.71 10.41 25.36
CA ASN A 57 -13.68 10.31 23.92
C ASN A 57 -12.59 9.29 23.55
N SER A 58 -12.79 8.54 22.47
CA SER A 58 -11.78 7.71 21.86
C SER A 58 -11.75 7.90 20.36
N ALA A 59 -10.54 7.89 19.79
CA ALA A 59 -10.32 7.87 18.35
C ALA A 59 -9.31 6.77 18.02
N VAL A 60 -9.66 5.93 17.04
CA VAL A 60 -8.75 5.00 16.37
C VAL A 60 -8.58 5.51 14.96
N ILE A 61 -7.36 5.79 14.54
CA ILE A 61 -7.04 6.46 13.27
C ILE A 61 -5.95 5.65 12.57
N TYR A 62 -6.13 5.38 11.29
CA TYR A 62 -5.23 4.65 10.41
C TYR A 62 -4.79 5.51 9.24
N PHE A 63 -3.54 5.35 8.82
CA PHE A 63 -2.91 6.02 7.69
C PHE A 63 -2.15 4.99 6.85
N GLU A 64 -2.40 4.94 5.55
CA GLU A 64 -1.71 4.01 4.63
C GLU A 64 -0.29 4.48 4.25
N ASP A 65 -0.01 5.77 4.39
CA ASP A 65 1.26 6.38 4.03
C ASP A 65 1.89 7.16 5.20
N PRO A 66 3.20 7.47 5.16
CA PRO A 66 3.91 8.13 6.27
C PRO A 66 3.74 9.65 6.27
N SER A 67 3.25 10.29 5.21
CA SER A 67 3.15 11.75 5.14
C SER A 67 2.30 12.37 6.26
N PRO A 68 1.20 11.74 6.76
CA PRO A 68 0.51 12.19 7.96
C PRO A 68 1.40 12.25 9.20
N PHE A 69 2.30 11.28 9.40
CA PHE A 69 3.21 11.28 10.54
C PHE A 69 4.24 12.39 10.43
N GLU A 70 4.75 12.65 9.22
CA GLU A 70 5.65 13.77 8.94
C GLU A 70 4.98 15.13 9.15
N ASP A 71 3.75 15.30 8.64
CA ASP A 71 2.95 16.52 8.84
C ASP A 71 2.70 16.80 10.32
N ILE A 72 2.30 15.76 11.08
CA ILE A 72 2.09 15.86 12.52
C ILE A 72 3.42 16.18 13.23
N TYR A 73 4.51 15.51 12.87
CA TYR A 73 5.83 15.77 13.43
C TYR A 73 6.29 17.21 13.17
N GLU A 74 6.08 17.73 11.96
CA GLU A 74 6.42 19.11 11.60
C GLU A 74 5.67 20.13 12.45
N ILE A 75 4.37 19.96 12.66
CA ILE A 75 3.61 20.92 13.47
C ILE A 75 3.99 20.84 14.95
N LEU A 76 4.33 19.65 15.47
CA LEU A 76 4.86 19.48 16.82
C LEU A 76 6.22 20.18 16.97
N ASN A 77 7.11 20.03 15.99
CA ASN A 77 8.39 20.74 15.95
C ASN A 77 8.23 22.27 15.91
N ARG A 78 7.31 22.77 15.08
CA ARG A 78 7.01 24.20 15.01
C ARG A 78 6.51 24.72 16.35
N ARG A 79 5.68 23.95 17.07
CA ARG A 79 5.20 24.31 18.41
C ARG A 79 6.32 24.31 19.44
N ILE A 80 7.15 23.27 19.49
CA ILE A 80 8.27 23.15 20.45
C ILE A 80 9.31 24.26 20.23
N GLY A 81 9.56 24.64 18.98
CA GLY A 81 10.51 25.70 18.63
C GLY A 81 10.00 27.13 18.88
N SER A 82 8.73 27.33 19.24
CA SER A 82 8.13 28.63 19.48
C SER A 82 8.08 28.98 20.97
N GLU A 83 8.30 30.26 21.33
CA GLU A 83 8.05 30.75 22.69
C GLU A 83 6.52 30.76 22.96
N PHE A 84 6.00 29.65 23.49
CA PHE A 84 4.69 29.41 24.14
C PHE A 84 3.36 29.89 23.50
N ASP A 85 3.35 30.67 22.41
CA ASP A 85 2.14 31.34 21.88
C ASP A 85 1.74 30.91 20.44
N LEU A 86 2.41 29.91 19.85
CA LEU A 86 2.11 29.50 18.47
C LEU A 86 1.10 28.35 18.43
N GLU A 87 -0.13 28.63 17.98
CA GLU A 87 -1.06 27.59 17.52
C GLU A 87 -0.56 27.03 16.18
N ALA A 88 -0.49 25.70 16.06
CA ALA A 88 -0.13 25.01 14.83
C ALA A 88 -1.22 23.99 14.47
N SER A 89 -1.53 23.85 13.18
CA SER A 89 -2.57 22.94 12.71
C SER A 89 -2.14 22.33 11.38
N THR A 90 -2.51 21.07 11.17
CA THR A 90 -2.37 20.41 9.87
C THR A 90 -3.47 20.88 8.90
N GLY A 91 -3.33 20.50 7.62
CA GLY A 91 -4.49 20.43 6.73
C GLY A 91 -5.47 19.32 7.15
N PHE A 92 -6.49 19.10 6.32
CA PHE A 92 -7.28 17.88 6.40
C PHE A 92 -6.43 16.73 5.85
N ILE A 93 -6.25 15.70 6.66
CA ILE A 93 -5.48 14.51 6.35
C ILE A 93 -6.48 13.38 6.12
N PRO A 94 -6.48 12.73 4.93
CA PRO A 94 -7.25 11.51 4.72
C PRO A 94 -6.86 10.43 5.74
N ALA A 95 -7.84 9.78 6.35
CA ALA A 95 -7.59 8.76 7.35
C ALA A 95 -8.79 7.81 7.44
N ASP A 96 -8.55 6.55 7.75
CA ASP A 96 -9.62 5.62 8.11
C ASP A 96 -9.69 5.46 9.63
N GLY A 97 -10.84 5.05 10.15
CA GLY A 97 -10.96 4.67 11.55
C GLY A 97 -12.32 4.94 12.17
N GLU A 98 -12.32 5.08 13.49
CA GLU A 98 -13.55 5.15 14.29
C GLU A 98 -13.40 6.15 15.44
N TYR A 99 -14.45 6.94 15.66
CA TYR A 99 -14.56 7.88 16.77
C TYR A 99 -15.76 7.54 17.66
N GLU A 100 -15.53 7.47 18.97
CA GLU A 100 -16.56 7.32 19.99
C GLU A 100 -16.46 8.45 21.02
N GLY A 101 -17.51 9.27 21.12
CA GLY A 101 -17.63 10.36 22.09
C GLY A 101 -18.64 10.05 23.19
N LYS A 102 -18.61 10.84 24.26
CA LYS A 102 -19.51 10.69 25.42
C LYS A 102 -21.00 10.47 25.10
N ASP A 103 -21.50 11.19 24.09
CA ASP A 103 -22.91 11.22 23.72
C ASP A 103 -23.11 10.92 22.21
N THR A 104 -22.11 10.32 21.55
CA THR A 104 -22.17 9.97 20.12
C THR A 104 -22.14 8.46 19.95
N GLU A 105 -22.83 7.95 18.93
CA GLU A 105 -22.58 6.58 18.47
C GLU A 105 -21.16 6.49 17.89
N ASN A 106 -20.66 5.27 17.76
CA ASN A 106 -19.40 5.04 17.07
C ASN A 106 -19.57 5.43 15.60
N THR A 107 -18.69 6.30 15.10
CA THR A 107 -18.81 6.89 13.77
C THR A 107 -17.49 6.77 13.02
N ASP A 108 -17.58 6.37 11.74
CA ASP A 108 -16.43 6.23 10.87
C ASP A 108 -15.73 7.57 10.62
N ILE A 109 -14.40 7.54 10.61
CA ILE A 109 -13.52 8.65 10.29
C ILE A 109 -13.10 8.50 8.82
N SER A 110 -13.11 9.60 8.08
CA SER A 110 -12.55 9.69 6.71
C SER A 110 -11.48 10.78 6.55
N GLU A 111 -11.52 11.81 7.40
CA GLU A 111 -10.54 12.88 7.45
C GLU A 111 -10.24 13.27 8.91
N VAL A 112 -8.98 13.63 9.18
CA VAL A 112 -8.53 14.14 10.48
C VAL A 112 -7.82 15.48 10.30
N ARG A 113 -7.99 16.38 11.27
CA ARG A 113 -7.15 17.57 11.43
C ARG A 113 -6.50 17.56 12.81
N VAL A 114 -5.20 17.76 12.86
CA VAL A 114 -4.45 17.82 14.12
C VAL A 114 -4.12 19.26 14.45
N ASP A 115 -4.57 19.72 15.61
CA ASP A 115 -4.28 21.05 16.13
C ASP A 115 -3.44 20.93 17.40
N VAL A 116 -2.37 21.72 17.49
CA VAL A 116 -1.49 21.83 18.65
C VAL A 116 -1.65 23.24 19.20
N GLU A 117 -2.37 23.33 20.32
CA GLU A 117 -2.68 24.58 21.01
C GLU A 117 -1.85 24.70 22.31
N GLU A 118 -2.04 25.75 23.09
CA GLU A 118 -1.41 25.88 24.41
C GLU A 118 -1.89 24.77 25.38
N SER A 119 -3.14 24.33 25.23
CA SER A 119 -3.81 23.47 26.21
C SER A 119 -3.70 21.97 25.92
N GLY A 120 -3.36 21.59 24.70
CA GLY A 120 -3.39 20.20 24.25
C GLY A 120 -3.17 20.03 22.74
N ILE A 121 -2.98 18.78 22.34
CA ILE A 121 -2.94 18.30 20.96
C ILE A 121 -4.30 17.66 20.68
N SER A 122 -5.05 18.16 19.71
CA SER A 122 -6.40 17.69 19.40
C SER A 122 -6.48 17.10 18.01
N PHE A 123 -7.02 15.88 17.92
CA PHE A 123 -7.33 15.16 16.69
C PHE A 123 -8.82 15.34 16.41
N TYR A 124 -9.14 16.32 15.55
CA TYR A 124 -10.50 16.56 15.09
C TYR A 124 -10.84 15.55 14.00
N CYS A 125 -11.89 14.77 14.22
CA CYS A 125 -12.32 13.68 13.34
C CYS A 125 -13.52 14.14 12.51
N PHE A 126 -13.52 13.81 11.22
CA PHE A 126 -14.56 14.16 10.25
C PHE A 126 -15.05 12.91 9.51
N ASP A 127 -16.32 12.92 9.13
CA ASP A 127 -16.92 11.88 8.28
C ASP A 127 -16.81 12.20 6.77
N ASP A 128 -17.28 11.29 5.91
CA ASP A 128 -17.29 11.45 4.45
C ASP A 128 -18.04 12.70 3.95
N SER A 129 -18.93 13.27 4.77
CA SER A 129 -19.64 14.51 4.45
C SER A 129 -18.85 15.75 4.86
N ARG A 130 -17.67 15.56 5.46
CA ARG A 130 -16.81 16.57 6.11
C ARG A 130 -17.46 17.24 7.31
N ASP A 131 -18.43 16.58 7.92
CA ASP A 131 -19.01 17.05 9.17
C ASP A 131 -18.10 16.65 10.34
N LEU A 132 -17.88 17.59 11.26
CA LEU A 132 -17.10 17.33 12.47
C LEU A 132 -17.88 16.38 13.38
N ILE A 133 -17.35 15.18 13.60
CA ILE A 133 -17.97 14.15 14.45
C ILE A 133 -17.45 14.21 15.89
N GLY A 134 -16.21 14.68 16.10
CA GLY A 134 -15.68 14.93 17.43
C GLY A 134 -14.17 15.15 17.49
N ALA A 135 -13.62 15.09 18.70
CA ALA A 135 -12.18 15.27 18.90
C ALA A 135 -11.65 14.44 20.09
N ALA A 136 -10.52 13.78 19.88
CA ALA A 136 -9.70 13.20 20.93
C ALA A 136 -8.52 14.13 21.22
N SER A 137 -8.24 14.40 22.50
CA SER A 137 -7.23 15.39 22.91
C SER A 137 -6.22 14.83 23.90
N ILE A 138 -4.97 15.20 23.70
CA ILE A 138 -3.82 14.86 24.54
C ILE A 138 -3.38 16.12 25.29
N PRO A 139 -3.28 16.12 26.63
CA PRO A 139 -2.77 17.28 27.35
C PRO A 139 -1.28 17.48 27.08
N ILE A 140 -0.84 18.72 26.84
CA ILE A 140 0.59 19.05 26.60
C ILE A 140 1.43 19.12 27.88
N ALA A 141 0.83 19.61 28.96
CA ALA A 141 1.49 19.78 30.26
C ALA A 141 1.09 18.67 31.24
N THR A 142 1.99 18.32 32.16
CA THR A 142 1.69 17.41 33.27
C THR A 142 1.06 18.11 34.47
N ALA A 143 1.26 19.43 34.60
CA ALA A 143 0.62 20.24 35.63
C ALA A 143 0.17 21.62 35.14
N PHE A 144 -0.79 22.18 35.88
CA PHE A 144 -1.36 23.52 35.69
C PHE A 144 -1.56 24.16 37.06
N GLU A 145 -0.91 25.30 37.30
CA GLU A 145 -0.85 25.99 38.58
C GLU A 145 -1.15 27.49 38.39
N GLU A 146 -1.97 28.07 39.26
CA GLU A 146 -2.28 29.50 39.27
C GLU A 146 -2.80 30.14 37.96
N GLY A 147 -3.24 29.33 37.00
CA GLY A 147 -3.70 29.81 35.69
C GLY A 147 -2.70 29.59 34.56
N GLU A 148 -1.55 28.97 34.83
CA GLU A 148 -0.47 28.77 33.88
C GLU A 148 -0.04 27.29 33.80
N TYR A 149 0.40 26.86 32.61
CA TYR A 149 1.01 25.54 32.41
C TYR A 149 2.44 25.55 32.95
N THR A 150 2.80 24.54 33.74
CA THR A 150 4.09 24.52 34.45
C THR A 150 5.22 23.82 33.68
N ASP A 151 4.88 23.07 32.64
CA ASP A 151 5.77 22.25 31.82
C ASP A 151 5.10 21.84 30.50
N GLU A 152 5.86 21.23 29.60
CA GLU A 152 5.37 20.64 28.33
C GLU A 152 5.83 19.19 28.19
N GLU A 153 5.94 18.45 29.30
CA GLU A 153 6.52 17.08 29.29
C GLU A 153 5.69 16.12 28.42
N ASN A 154 4.36 16.21 28.43
CA ASN A 154 3.53 15.32 27.59
C ASN A 154 3.68 15.66 26.09
N LEU A 155 3.89 16.93 25.71
CA LEU A 155 4.21 17.32 24.33
C LEU A 155 5.53 16.70 23.89
N GLN A 156 6.57 16.77 24.73
CA GLN A 156 7.87 16.18 24.45
C GLN A 156 7.79 14.66 24.30
N VAL A 157 7.02 14.00 25.18
CA VAL A 157 6.81 12.54 25.11
C VAL A 157 6.05 12.16 23.83
N PHE A 158 4.97 12.87 23.49
CA PHE A 158 4.20 12.56 22.29
C PHE A 158 4.99 12.86 21.00
N HIS A 159 5.74 13.95 20.97
CA HIS A 159 6.66 14.27 19.87
C HIS A 159 7.67 13.16 19.62
N ALA A 160 8.34 12.68 20.67
CA ALA A 160 9.29 11.57 20.56
C ALA A 160 8.62 10.26 20.08
N MET A 161 7.38 9.99 20.49
CA MET A 161 6.62 8.83 20.01
C MET A 161 6.32 8.92 18.50
N VAL A 162 5.97 10.11 18.00
CA VAL A 162 5.69 10.33 16.57
C VAL A 162 6.97 10.24 15.75
N GLU A 163 8.07 10.83 16.23
CA GLU A 163 9.39 10.76 15.59
C GLU A 163 9.85 9.32 15.40
N GLU A 164 9.87 8.55 16.49
CA GLU A 164 10.39 7.17 16.48
C GLU A 164 9.51 6.23 15.62
N ILE A 165 8.19 6.46 15.58
CA ILE A 165 7.30 5.70 14.68
C ILE A 165 7.47 6.12 13.23
N SER A 166 7.63 7.41 12.93
CA SER A 166 7.83 7.88 11.55
C SER A 166 9.08 7.26 10.94
N GLU A 167 10.21 7.30 11.66
CA GLU A 167 11.47 6.65 11.23
C GLU A 167 11.29 5.14 11.04
N SER A 168 10.69 4.46 12.04
CA SER A 168 10.48 3.00 11.96
C SER A 168 9.49 2.58 10.88
N PHE A 169 8.50 3.41 10.55
CA PHE A 169 7.54 3.12 9.48
C PHE A 169 8.27 3.18 8.13
N ASN A 170 8.98 4.27 7.86
CA ASN A 170 9.74 4.43 6.61
C ASN A 170 10.76 3.29 6.41
N ASP A 171 11.56 2.97 7.42
CA ASP A 171 12.52 1.85 7.34
C ASP A 171 11.84 0.50 7.02
N ALA A 172 10.70 0.21 7.66
CA ALA A 172 9.96 -1.03 7.42
C ALA A 172 9.41 -1.07 6.00
N ARG A 173 8.87 0.04 5.51
CA ARG A 173 8.29 0.15 4.18
C ARG A 173 9.35 0.00 3.08
N GLU A 174 10.48 0.70 3.19
CA GLU A 174 11.60 0.55 2.24
C GLU A 174 12.11 -0.90 2.21
N SER A 175 12.25 -1.53 3.39
CA SER A 175 12.70 -2.93 3.46
C SER A 175 11.71 -3.92 2.80
N ARG A 176 10.41 -3.61 2.87
CA ARG A 176 9.34 -4.40 2.26
C ARG A 176 9.33 -4.22 0.75
N GLU A 177 9.39 -2.98 0.26
CA GLU A 177 9.50 -2.66 -1.18
C GLU A 177 10.72 -3.35 -1.79
N GLU A 178 11.90 -3.23 -1.17
CA GLU A 178 13.10 -3.94 -1.63
C GLU A 178 12.95 -5.47 -1.66
N THR A 179 12.20 -6.02 -0.71
CA THR A 179 11.97 -7.47 -0.66
C THR A 179 10.99 -7.89 -1.75
N MET A 180 9.94 -7.10 -1.99
CA MET A 180 8.97 -7.32 -3.05
C MET A 180 9.64 -7.26 -4.41
N ASP A 181 10.45 -6.23 -4.67
CA ASP A 181 11.21 -6.08 -5.92
C ASP A 181 12.12 -7.29 -6.17
N LYS A 182 12.87 -7.72 -5.14
CA LYS A 182 13.72 -8.92 -5.26
C LYS A 182 12.92 -10.19 -5.55
N VAL A 183 11.73 -10.33 -4.96
CA VAL A 183 10.83 -11.47 -5.21
C VAL A 183 10.28 -11.42 -6.63
N HIS A 184 9.83 -10.25 -7.08
CA HIS A 184 9.35 -9.99 -8.43
C HIS A 184 10.44 -10.29 -9.47
N ASP A 185 11.66 -9.75 -9.30
CA ASP A 185 12.82 -10.03 -10.15
C ASP A 185 13.12 -11.53 -10.21
N THR A 186 13.10 -12.21 -9.06
CA THR A 186 13.32 -13.65 -8.99
C THR A 186 12.23 -14.44 -9.74
N ALA A 187 10.98 -13.98 -9.71
CA ALA A 187 9.88 -14.60 -10.44
C ALA A 187 10.04 -14.40 -11.95
N LEU A 188 10.37 -13.19 -12.39
CA LEU A 188 10.65 -12.88 -13.79
C LEU A 188 11.81 -13.74 -14.33
N GLU A 189 12.93 -13.83 -13.60
CA GLU A 189 14.07 -14.68 -13.97
C GLU A 189 13.67 -16.16 -14.17
N LYS A 190 12.72 -16.68 -13.37
CA LYS A 190 12.19 -18.03 -13.56
C LYS A 190 11.37 -18.15 -14.84
N VAL A 191 10.53 -17.16 -15.15
CA VAL A 191 9.75 -17.11 -16.40
C VAL A 191 10.69 -17.07 -17.60
N GLU A 192 11.69 -16.19 -17.60
CA GLU A 192 12.72 -16.12 -18.64
C GLU A 192 13.48 -17.44 -18.81
N ARG A 193 13.83 -18.09 -17.70
CA ARG A 193 14.47 -19.41 -17.71
C ARG A 193 13.57 -20.50 -18.30
N ILE A 194 12.27 -20.47 -18.02
CA ILE A 194 11.30 -21.40 -18.62
C ILE A 194 11.23 -21.16 -20.14
N CYS A 195 11.00 -19.91 -20.55
CA CYS A 195 10.86 -19.52 -21.95
C CYS A 195 12.11 -19.86 -22.78
N SER A 196 13.30 -19.55 -22.27
CA SER A 196 14.57 -19.87 -22.94
C SER A 196 14.85 -21.37 -23.10
N ARG A 197 14.25 -22.23 -22.25
CA ARG A 197 14.38 -23.69 -22.31
C ARG A 197 13.22 -24.37 -23.01
N PHE A 198 12.16 -23.63 -23.34
CA PHE A 198 10.91 -24.13 -23.88
C PHE A 198 11.14 -25.01 -25.11
N HIS A 199 11.87 -24.50 -26.11
CA HIS A 199 12.15 -25.23 -27.34
C HIS A 199 12.89 -26.56 -27.11
N SER A 200 13.87 -26.56 -26.22
CA SER A 200 14.64 -27.78 -25.92
C SER A 200 13.74 -28.86 -25.31
N ALA A 201 12.83 -28.47 -24.42
CA ALA A 201 11.89 -29.39 -23.80
C ALA A 201 10.82 -29.86 -24.81
N ALA A 202 10.31 -28.97 -25.66
CA ALA A 202 9.39 -29.30 -26.76
C ALA A 202 10.01 -30.33 -27.73
N LYS A 203 11.29 -30.13 -28.11
CA LYS A 203 12.06 -31.09 -28.92
C LYS A 203 12.12 -32.47 -28.27
N GLN A 204 12.34 -32.52 -26.96
CA GLN A 204 12.44 -33.78 -26.22
C GLN A 204 11.09 -34.52 -26.14
N LEU A 205 9.97 -33.80 -25.98
CA LEU A 205 8.63 -34.40 -25.98
C LEU A 205 8.24 -34.99 -27.33
N ARG A 206 8.81 -34.47 -28.42
CA ARG A 206 8.62 -35.02 -29.77
C ARG A 206 9.46 -36.29 -30.03
N ASP A 207 10.60 -36.45 -29.36
CA ASP A 207 11.44 -37.65 -29.49
C ASP A 207 10.90 -38.80 -28.64
N THR A 208 9.86 -39.47 -29.14
CA THR A 208 9.18 -40.60 -28.49
C THR A 208 9.80 -41.97 -28.82
N HIS A 209 11.02 -42.01 -29.36
CA HIS A 209 11.72 -43.25 -29.72
C HIS A 209 10.87 -44.23 -30.57
N GLY A 210 10.04 -43.70 -31.49
CA GLY A 210 9.30 -44.49 -32.48
C GLY A 210 7.83 -44.77 -32.16
N ASN A 211 7.25 -44.18 -31.12
CA ASN A 211 5.80 -44.20 -30.88
C ASN A 211 5.11 -43.01 -31.56
N SER A 212 4.00 -43.25 -32.27
CA SER A 212 3.27 -42.23 -33.06
C SER A 212 2.48 -41.20 -32.25
N ASP A 213 2.46 -41.31 -30.91
CA ASP A 213 1.68 -40.44 -30.02
C ASP A 213 2.56 -39.34 -29.36
N SER A 214 3.41 -38.67 -30.14
CA SER A 214 4.24 -37.56 -29.65
C SER A 214 3.43 -36.28 -29.46
N PHE A 215 3.80 -35.45 -28.47
CA PHE A 215 3.23 -34.11 -28.33
C PHE A 215 3.73 -33.20 -29.47
N GLU A 216 2.81 -32.74 -30.32
CA GLU A 216 3.11 -31.83 -31.43
C GLU A 216 2.62 -30.42 -31.12
N ILE A 217 3.45 -29.42 -31.45
CA ILE A 217 3.09 -28.01 -31.33
C ILE A 217 2.58 -27.54 -32.70
N GLU A 218 1.27 -27.47 -32.87
CA GLU A 218 0.63 -27.10 -34.14
C GLU A 218 0.23 -25.61 -34.20
N ASN A 219 -0.07 -25.04 -33.03
CA ASN A 219 -0.66 -23.70 -32.90
C ASN A 219 -0.32 -23.08 -31.55
N GLU A 220 -0.77 -21.85 -31.34
CA GLU A 220 -0.56 -21.06 -30.12
C GLU A 220 -1.11 -21.75 -28.86
N TYR A 221 -2.31 -22.32 -28.93
CA TYR A 221 -2.89 -23.08 -27.82
C TYR A 221 -2.02 -24.28 -27.38
N SER A 222 -1.27 -24.88 -28.30
CA SER A 222 -0.33 -25.96 -27.99
C SER A 222 0.90 -25.41 -27.23
N VAL A 223 1.37 -24.22 -27.61
CA VAL A 223 2.45 -23.49 -26.91
C VAL A 223 1.98 -23.11 -25.51
N GLN A 224 0.80 -22.49 -25.40
CA GLN A 224 0.17 -22.11 -24.14
C GLN A 224 0.02 -23.30 -23.20
N SER A 225 -0.54 -24.42 -23.68
CA SER A 225 -0.73 -25.62 -22.87
C SER A 225 0.58 -26.15 -22.29
N LEU A 226 1.64 -26.17 -23.10
CA LEU A 226 2.95 -26.62 -22.64
C LEU A 226 3.60 -25.62 -21.68
N LEU A 227 3.52 -24.32 -21.99
CA LEU A 227 4.09 -23.26 -21.15
C LEU A 227 3.42 -23.24 -19.78
N HIS A 228 2.09 -23.32 -19.74
CA HIS A 228 1.31 -23.41 -18.51
C HIS A 228 1.76 -24.58 -17.63
N SER A 229 2.06 -25.74 -18.24
CA SER A 229 2.56 -26.89 -17.49
C SER A 229 3.91 -26.61 -16.83
N TYR A 230 4.78 -25.82 -17.46
CA TYR A 230 6.08 -25.43 -16.91
C TYR A 230 5.95 -24.33 -15.84
N LEU A 231 5.07 -23.36 -16.07
CA LEU A 231 4.76 -22.32 -15.07
C LEU A 231 4.23 -22.96 -13.78
N LYS A 232 3.35 -23.96 -13.88
CA LYS A 232 2.83 -24.72 -12.73
C LYS A 232 3.87 -25.57 -11.99
N LEU A 233 5.08 -25.74 -12.52
CA LEU A 233 6.18 -26.36 -11.79
C LEU A 233 6.92 -25.36 -10.89
N GLU A 234 6.88 -24.08 -11.24
CA GLU A 234 7.63 -23.02 -10.54
C GLU A 234 6.72 -22.13 -9.67
N PHE A 235 5.42 -22.06 -9.98
CA PHE A 235 4.44 -21.17 -9.34
C PHE A 235 3.19 -21.94 -8.90
N ASP A 236 2.73 -21.65 -7.69
CA ASP A 236 1.57 -22.33 -7.08
C ASP A 236 0.23 -21.81 -7.64
N ASP A 237 0.12 -20.50 -7.90
CA ASP A 237 -1.05 -19.87 -8.52
C ASP A 237 -0.70 -19.30 -9.90
N VAL A 238 -1.18 -19.98 -10.94
CA VAL A 238 -1.10 -19.55 -12.34
C VAL A 238 -2.52 -19.59 -12.88
N ARG A 239 -3.09 -18.41 -13.10
CA ARG A 239 -4.43 -18.26 -13.65
C ARG A 239 -4.34 -18.25 -15.16
N ALA A 240 -5.14 -19.10 -15.80
CA ALA A 240 -5.26 -19.16 -17.25
C ALA A 240 -6.61 -18.59 -17.68
N GLU A 241 -6.62 -17.78 -18.74
CA GLU A 241 -7.83 -17.17 -19.32
C GLU A 241 -8.69 -16.37 -18.32
N GLU A 242 -8.09 -15.42 -17.61
CA GLU A 242 -8.87 -14.59 -16.68
C GLU A 242 -9.77 -13.57 -17.42
N TYR A 243 -11.05 -13.51 -17.04
CA TYR A 243 -11.91 -12.37 -17.31
C TYR A 243 -11.74 -11.40 -16.14
N ASN A 244 -11.12 -10.24 -16.36
CA ASN A 244 -11.13 -9.20 -15.34
C ASN A 244 -12.58 -8.66 -15.21
N PRO A 245 -13.25 -8.77 -14.03
CA PRO A 245 -14.70 -8.54 -13.93
C PRO A 245 -15.11 -7.06 -13.89
N SER A 246 -14.16 -6.12 -13.90
CA SER A 246 -14.45 -4.69 -13.98
C SER A 246 -14.50 -4.26 -15.45
N TYR A 247 -15.62 -3.67 -15.89
CA TYR A 247 -15.93 -3.10 -17.22
C TYR A 247 -16.77 -3.93 -18.21
N ALA A 248 -17.84 -3.28 -18.69
CA ALA A 248 -18.77 -3.79 -19.69
C ALA A 248 -18.21 -3.60 -21.12
N GLY A 249 -17.60 -4.64 -21.69
CA GLY A 249 -17.16 -4.70 -23.08
C GLY A 249 -16.43 -6.01 -23.39
N LYS A 250 -16.36 -6.43 -24.67
CA LYS A 250 -15.49 -7.56 -25.08
C LYS A 250 -14.03 -7.10 -24.99
N GLN A 251 -13.36 -7.36 -23.88
CA GLN A 251 -11.92 -7.13 -23.73
C GLN A 251 -11.10 -8.35 -24.22
N PRO A 252 -9.86 -8.13 -24.69
CA PRO A 252 -8.90 -9.20 -24.98
C PRO A 252 -8.58 -9.98 -23.70
N ARG A 253 -8.39 -11.29 -23.84
CA ARG A 253 -8.09 -12.20 -22.73
C ARG A 253 -6.58 -12.36 -22.65
N ILE A 254 -5.99 -12.15 -21.48
CA ILE A 254 -4.60 -12.53 -21.22
C ILE A 254 -4.50 -14.06 -21.14
N ASP A 255 -3.41 -14.61 -21.66
CA ASP A 255 -3.18 -16.05 -21.61
C ASP A 255 -2.92 -16.54 -20.19
N PHE A 256 -1.99 -15.90 -19.46
CA PHE A 256 -1.69 -16.23 -18.07
C PHE A 256 -1.47 -15.01 -17.18
N LEU A 257 -1.90 -15.14 -15.91
CA LEU A 257 -1.53 -14.26 -14.81
C LEU A 257 -0.86 -15.07 -13.70
N ILE A 258 0.32 -14.63 -13.27
CA ILE A 258 0.98 -15.07 -12.03
C ILE A 258 0.64 -14.03 -10.96
N GLU A 259 -0.52 -14.17 -10.32
CA GLU A 259 -1.12 -13.13 -9.48
C GLU A 259 -0.23 -12.71 -8.32
N ALA A 260 0.45 -13.65 -7.65
CA ALA A 260 1.30 -13.35 -6.50
C ALA A 260 2.55 -12.49 -6.85
N HIS A 261 2.80 -12.27 -8.13
CA HIS A 261 3.95 -11.53 -8.64
C HIS A 261 3.55 -10.48 -9.69
N ASP A 262 2.25 -10.25 -9.93
CA ASP A 262 1.76 -9.27 -10.92
C ASP A 262 2.39 -9.39 -12.33
N ILE A 263 2.74 -10.62 -12.73
CA ILE A 263 3.30 -10.93 -14.05
C ILE A 263 2.20 -11.44 -14.98
N LEU A 264 1.90 -10.67 -16.02
CA LEU A 264 1.09 -11.10 -17.15
C LEU A 264 1.96 -11.78 -18.20
N ILE A 265 1.45 -12.86 -18.82
CA ILE A 265 2.15 -13.56 -19.90
C ILE A 265 1.21 -13.69 -21.08
N GLU A 266 1.63 -13.17 -22.23
CA GLU A 266 0.99 -13.31 -23.53
C GLU A 266 1.81 -14.26 -24.41
N VAL A 267 1.18 -15.22 -25.06
CA VAL A 267 1.87 -16.25 -25.85
C VAL A 267 1.53 -16.12 -27.32
N LYS A 268 2.56 -16.13 -28.18
CA LYS A 268 2.40 -16.16 -29.64
C LYS A 268 3.16 -17.32 -30.26
N HIS A 269 2.61 -17.89 -31.32
CA HIS A 269 3.30 -18.88 -32.15
C HIS A 269 3.55 -18.33 -33.55
N ALA A 270 4.82 -18.06 -33.87
CA ALA A 270 5.25 -17.60 -35.18
C ALA A 270 5.31 -18.76 -36.17
N ARG A 271 4.65 -18.58 -37.32
CA ARG A 271 4.51 -19.59 -38.38
C ARG A 271 4.21 -18.92 -39.71
N ALA A 272 4.21 -19.68 -40.80
CA ALA A 272 4.08 -19.15 -42.17
C ALA A 272 2.90 -18.18 -42.42
N ASN A 273 1.77 -18.34 -41.71
CA ASN A 273 0.59 -17.49 -41.85
C ASN A 273 0.35 -16.56 -40.63
N HIS A 274 1.32 -16.47 -39.72
CA HIS A 274 1.28 -15.66 -38.51
C HIS A 274 2.73 -15.28 -38.16
N GLY A 275 3.28 -14.35 -38.92
CA GLY A 275 4.69 -13.99 -38.87
C GLY A 275 4.92 -12.69 -38.12
N LYS A 276 6.04 -12.05 -38.43
CA LYS A 276 6.50 -10.82 -37.76
C LYS A 276 5.45 -9.70 -37.75
N ASP A 277 4.79 -9.45 -38.87
CA ASP A 277 3.90 -8.29 -39.00
C ASP A 277 2.57 -8.52 -38.28
N GLU A 278 2.02 -9.72 -38.36
CA GLU A 278 0.80 -10.09 -37.64
C GLU A 278 1.02 -10.07 -36.12
N ILE A 279 2.08 -10.71 -35.63
CA ILE A 279 2.41 -10.73 -34.19
C ILE A 279 2.62 -9.32 -33.67
N ARG A 280 3.27 -8.44 -34.44
CA ARG A 280 3.46 -7.04 -34.05
C ARG A 280 2.14 -6.29 -33.93
N GLU A 281 1.21 -6.48 -34.86
CA GLU A 281 -0.09 -5.81 -34.83
C GLU A 281 -0.91 -6.27 -33.62
N GLU A 282 -0.92 -7.58 -33.33
CA GLU A 282 -1.59 -8.14 -32.15
C GLU A 282 -0.99 -7.57 -30.85
N LEU A 283 0.33 -7.66 -30.68
CA LEU A 283 1.00 -7.14 -29.48
C LEU A 283 0.80 -5.63 -29.29
N ALA A 284 0.67 -4.85 -30.37
CA ALA A 284 0.36 -3.42 -30.29
C ALA A 284 -1.06 -3.16 -29.78
N ILE A 285 -2.04 -3.99 -30.15
CA ILE A 285 -3.42 -3.92 -29.67
C ILE A 285 -3.46 -4.35 -28.20
N ASP A 286 -2.80 -5.45 -27.85
CA ASP A 286 -2.74 -5.99 -26.50
C ASP A 286 -2.13 -4.96 -25.54
N LYS A 287 -1.04 -4.32 -25.96
CA LYS A 287 -0.38 -3.22 -25.21
C LYS A 287 -1.32 -2.07 -24.82
N ASP A 288 -2.15 -1.58 -25.76
CA ASP A 288 -3.04 -0.45 -25.50
C ASP A 288 -4.16 -0.81 -24.49
N HIS A 289 -4.43 -2.10 -24.30
CA HIS A 289 -5.35 -2.59 -23.29
C HIS A 289 -4.69 -2.71 -21.92
N TYR A 290 -3.47 -3.28 -21.85
CA TYR A 290 -2.77 -3.48 -20.57
C TYR A 290 -2.29 -2.19 -19.91
N ARG A 291 -2.07 -1.12 -20.66
CA ARG A 291 -1.81 0.24 -20.11
C ARG A 291 -2.88 0.78 -19.16
N LYS A 292 -4.04 0.15 -19.07
CA LYS A 292 -5.18 0.58 -18.25
C LYS A 292 -5.36 -0.26 -17.00
N GLU A 293 -4.57 -1.31 -16.82
CA GLU A 293 -4.66 -2.21 -15.67
C GLU A 293 -3.36 -2.10 -14.86
N ASP A 294 -3.46 -1.98 -13.53
CA ASP A 294 -2.34 -1.80 -12.59
C ASP A 294 -1.56 -3.12 -12.42
N TYR A 295 -0.81 -3.55 -13.44
CA TYR A 295 0.13 -4.67 -13.35
C TYR A 295 1.56 -4.21 -13.62
N ASP A 296 2.52 -4.85 -12.94
CA ASP A 296 3.92 -4.45 -12.96
C ASP A 296 4.65 -4.85 -14.25
N GLN A 297 4.33 -6.03 -14.81
CA GLN A 297 5.08 -6.60 -15.93
C GLN A 297 4.21 -7.36 -16.95
N LEU A 298 4.43 -7.09 -18.24
CA LEU A 298 3.92 -7.92 -19.34
C LEU A 298 5.05 -8.68 -20.04
N VAL A 299 4.99 -10.01 -20.03
CA VAL A 299 5.92 -10.88 -20.75
C VAL A 299 5.26 -11.39 -22.03
N CYS A 300 5.81 -11.02 -23.18
CA CYS A 300 5.38 -11.53 -24.48
C CYS A 300 6.29 -12.68 -24.91
N PHE A 301 5.82 -13.92 -24.74
CA PHE A 301 6.56 -15.11 -25.16
C PHE A 301 6.19 -15.52 -26.59
N ILE A 302 7.17 -15.51 -27.49
CA ILE A 302 6.99 -15.87 -28.90
C ILE A 302 7.78 -17.14 -29.19
N TYR A 303 7.07 -18.21 -29.54
CA TYR A 303 7.68 -19.44 -30.02
C TYR A 303 7.79 -19.39 -31.55
N ASP A 304 9.00 -19.42 -32.09
CA ASP A 304 9.33 -19.28 -33.52
C ASP A 304 10.20 -20.44 -34.02
N PRO A 305 9.65 -21.67 -34.09
CA PRO A 305 10.40 -22.87 -34.46
C PRO A 305 10.94 -22.88 -35.89
N ASP A 306 10.35 -22.06 -36.76
CA ASP A 306 10.66 -21.99 -38.17
C ASP A 306 11.40 -20.70 -38.58
N GLU A 307 11.85 -19.90 -37.59
CA GLU A 307 12.60 -18.64 -37.78
C GLU A 307 11.89 -17.62 -38.70
N MET A 308 10.56 -17.47 -38.53
CA MET A 308 9.75 -16.49 -39.26
C MET A 308 10.14 -15.04 -38.91
N ILE A 309 10.69 -14.81 -37.72
CA ILE A 309 11.22 -13.51 -37.28
C ILE A 309 12.71 -13.44 -37.61
N THR A 310 13.02 -12.94 -38.80
CA THR A 310 14.39 -12.90 -39.35
C THR A 310 15.38 -11.94 -38.66
N ASN A 311 14.89 -11.01 -37.82
CA ASN A 311 15.73 -10.13 -36.99
C ASN A 311 15.12 -9.99 -35.58
N PRO A 312 15.30 -11.00 -34.71
CA PRO A 312 14.73 -11.03 -33.36
C PRO A 312 15.15 -9.82 -32.52
N ASP A 313 16.44 -9.49 -32.48
CA ASP A 313 16.96 -8.37 -31.67
C ASP A 313 16.35 -7.02 -32.06
N GLY A 314 16.17 -6.77 -33.37
CA GLY A 314 15.52 -5.56 -33.84
C GLY A 314 14.01 -5.56 -33.56
N PHE A 315 13.38 -6.72 -33.61
CA PHE A 315 11.95 -6.87 -33.30
C PHE A 315 11.67 -6.63 -31.81
N ILE A 316 12.51 -7.17 -30.93
CA ILE A 316 12.45 -6.97 -29.48
C ILE A 316 12.59 -5.47 -29.17
N LYS A 317 13.63 -4.81 -29.70
CA LYS A 317 13.85 -3.37 -29.48
C LYS A 317 12.72 -2.46 -29.99
N ASP A 318 12.01 -2.89 -31.03
CA ASP A 318 10.86 -2.14 -31.55
C ASP A 318 9.63 -2.25 -30.61
N LEU A 319 9.62 -3.20 -29.67
CA LEU A 319 8.48 -3.58 -28.84
C LEU A 319 8.70 -3.39 -27.33
N GLU A 320 9.93 -3.47 -26.84
CA GLU A 320 10.27 -3.18 -25.44
C GLU A 320 10.20 -1.68 -25.15
N PHE A 321 9.55 -1.32 -24.04
CA PHE A 321 9.44 0.04 -23.53
C PHE A 321 9.50 0.00 -22.00
N ASP A 322 9.92 1.11 -21.39
CA ASP A 322 10.01 1.21 -19.94
C ASP A 322 8.62 1.34 -19.27
N GLU A 323 7.57 1.78 -19.98
CA GLU A 323 6.24 2.11 -19.41
C GLU A 323 5.06 1.71 -20.35
N PRO A 324 4.29 0.65 -20.03
CA PRO A 324 4.53 -0.33 -18.96
C PRO A 324 5.76 -1.21 -19.27
N SER A 325 6.34 -1.84 -18.24
CA SER A 325 7.48 -2.76 -18.40
C SER A 325 7.08 -3.97 -19.26
N ILE A 326 7.63 -4.05 -20.46
CA ILE A 326 7.35 -5.15 -21.42
C ILE A 326 8.64 -5.91 -21.70
N THR A 327 8.63 -7.22 -21.46
CA THR A 327 9.72 -8.12 -21.83
C THR A 327 9.30 -9.00 -23.00
N VAL A 328 10.06 -8.97 -24.11
CA VAL A 328 9.77 -9.81 -25.27
C VAL A 328 10.76 -10.96 -25.35
N LEU A 329 10.26 -12.19 -25.21
CA LEU A 329 11.07 -13.41 -25.20
C LEU A 329 10.80 -14.24 -26.44
N ILE A 330 11.80 -14.40 -27.31
CA ILE A 330 11.68 -15.22 -28.52
C ILE A 330 12.44 -16.54 -28.31
N SER A 331 11.72 -17.66 -28.37
CA SER A 331 12.31 -19.00 -28.39
C SER A 331 12.30 -19.55 -29.82
N PRO A 332 13.41 -20.15 -30.29
CA PRO A 332 13.47 -20.85 -31.58
C PRO A 332 12.65 -22.13 -31.62
#